data_AF-B4GCW6-F1
#
_entry.id   AF-B4GCW6-F1
#
_cell.length_a   1.000
_cell.length_b   1.000
_cell.length_c   1.000
_cell.angle_alpha   90.00
_cell.angle_beta   90.00
_cell.angle_gamma   90.00
#
_symmetry.space_group_name_H-M   'P 1'
#
loop_
_entity.id
_entity.type
_entity.pdbx_description
1 polymer ?
#
loop_
_entity_poly.entity_id
_entity_poly.type
_entity_poly.pdbx_seq_one_letter_code
_entity_poly.pdbx_strand_id
1 'polypeptide(L)'
;MRIVGRSMLSALKRLSVSHQNQTILARIHSQFGTMSLPERKPFSPDFFFRQLFDGESSTYSYLLADLKTGEAVIIDPVLEQAKRDAQLVKELGFKLKYAINTHMHADHITGSGWLRELTGCQSVMPPLAVPRRTAT
;
A
#
# COMPACT_ATOMS: atom_id res chain seq x y z
N MET A 1 -18.45 -65.02 -19.03
CA MET A 1 -19.27 -63.79 -19.01
C MET A 1 -18.32 -62.62 -19.23
N ARG A 2 -18.53 -61.87 -20.32
CA ARG A 2 -18.18 -60.47 -20.67
C ARG A 2 -17.01 -59.75 -19.92
N ILE A 3 -16.19 -58.87 -20.49
CA ILE A 3 -15.96 -58.22 -21.80
C ILE A 3 -14.70 -57.36 -21.56
N VAL A 4 -13.73 -57.40 -22.50
CA VAL A 4 -13.00 -56.28 -23.17
C VAL A 4 -12.68 -55.00 -22.36
N GLY A 5 -11.48 -54.40 -22.41
CA GLY A 5 -10.35 -54.64 -23.27
C GLY A 5 -9.22 -53.63 -23.08
N ARG A 6 -8.06 -54.06 -23.57
CA ARG A 6 -6.89 -53.23 -23.85
C ARG A 6 -7.26 -52.22 -24.94
N SER A 7 -6.88 -50.95 -24.76
CA SER A 7 -6.73 -50.04 -25.91
C SER A 7 -5.24 -49.73 -26.06
N MET A 8 -4.64 -50.47 -26.98
CA MET A 8 -3.38 -50.11 -27.62
C MET A 8 -3.66 -49.05 -28.69
N LEU A 9 -2.86 -48.00 -28.67
CA LEU A 9 -2.31 -47.28 -29.82
C LEU A 9 -3.18 -47.17 -31.09
N SER A 10 -3.74 -45.97 -31.29
CA SER A 10 -3.70 -45.20 -32.54
C SER A 10 -4.34 -43.84 -32.22
N ALA A 11 -3.77 -42.69 -32.51
CA ALA A 11 -3.14 -42.33 -33.76
C ALA A 11 -2.09 -41.23 -33.55
N LEU A 12 -0.94 -41.44 -34.17
CA LEU A 12 -0.08 -40.35 -34.63
C LEU A 12 -0.89 -39.38 -35.48
N LYS A 13 -1.06 -38.14 -35.00
CA LYS A 13 -1.02 -36.98 -35.89
C LYS A 13 0.07 -36.05 -35.38
N ARG A 14 1.23 -36.20 -36.02
CA ARG A 14 2.25 -35.17 -36.14
C ARG A 14 1.56 -33.84 -36.41
N LEU A 15 1.77 -32.86 -35.54
CA LEU A 15 1.92 -31.47 -35.93
C LEU A 15 3.01 -30.90 -35.03
N SER A 16 4.17 -30.75 -35.65
CA SER A 16 5.32 -30.01 -35.15
C SER A 16 4.87 -28.63 -34.68
N VAL A 17 4.77 -28.43 -33.37
CA VAL A 17 4.76 -27.09 -32.79
C VAL A 17 6.17 -26.84 -32.27
N SER A 18 6.97 -26.34 -33.21
CA SER A 18 8.18 -25.54 -33.06
C SER A 18 8.82 -25.49 -31.67
N HIS A 19 10.07 -25.94 -31.60
CA HIS A 19 11.01 -25.69 -30.50
C HIS A 19 11.06 -24.21 -30.03
N GLN A 20 10.54 -23.26 -30.80
CA GLN A 20 10.49 -21.85 -30.41
C GLN A 20 9.42 -21.51 -29.35
N ASN A 21 8.35 -22.31 -29.18
CA ASN A 21 7.35 -22.04 -28.14
C ASN A 21 7.78 -22.47 -26.74
N GLN A 22 8.71 -23.44 -26.62
CA GLN A 22 9.24 -23.85 -25.32
C GLN A 22 10.24 -22.82 -24.76
N THR A 23 10.95 -22.09 -25.62
CA THR A 23 11.92 -21.06 -25.21
C THR A 23 11.23 -19.77 -24.73
N ILE A 24 10.06 -19.44 -25.28
CA ILE A 24 9.28 -18.25 -24.89
C ILE A 24 8.68 -18.43 -23.49
N LEU A 25 8.12 -19.60 -23.18
CA LEU A 25 7.57 -19.89 -21.84
C LEU A 25 8.65 -19.95 -20.76
N ALA A 26 9.82 -20.52 -21.07
CA ALA A 26 10.97 -20.50 -20.17
C ALA A 26 11.53 -19.08 -19.97
N ARG A 27 11.49 -18.23 -21.02
CA ARG A 27 11.90 -16.83 -20.93
C ARG A 27 10.93 -15.98 -20.10
N ILE A 28 9.61 -16.18 -20.24
CA ILE A 28 8.59 -15.54 -19.41
C ILE A 28 8.75 -15.94 -17.94
N HIS A 29 9.04 -17.22 -17.66
CA HIS A 29 9.35 -17.69 -16.29
C HIS A 29 10.69 -17.16 -15.75
N SER A 30 11.66 -16.83 -16.60
CA SER A 30 12.95 -16.28 -16.17
C SER A 30 12.94 -14.76 -15.93
N GLN A 31 11.99 -14.04 -16.54
CA GLN A 31 11.88 -12.58 -16.42
C GLN A 31 10.90 -12.11 -15.35
N PHE A 32 9.92 -12.95 -15.01
CA PHE A 32 9.12 -12.78 -13.80
C PHE A 32 9.62 -13.78 -12.77
N GLY A 33 10.84 -13.54 -12.28
CA GLY A 33 11.29 -14.16 -11.03
C GLY A 33 10.18 -13.99 -10.01
N THR A 34 9.82 -15.07 -9.32
CA THR A 34 8.88 -15.05 -8.19
C THR A 34 9.22 -13.86 -7.32
N MET A 35 8.46 -12.77 -7.44
CA MET A 35 8.55 -11.65 -6.53
C MET A 35 7.95 -12.16 -5.22
N SER A 36 8.76 -12.86 -4.44
CA SER A 36 8.47 -13.13 -3.05
C SER A 36 8.28 -11.77 -2.40
N LEU A 37 7.06 -11.50 -1.93
CA LEU A 37 6.83 -10.35 -1.06
C LEU A 37 7.89 -10.40 0.05
N PRO A 38 8.55 -9.27 0.36
CA PRO A 38 9.52 -9.25 1.45
C PRO A 38 8.85 -9.79 2.72
N GLU A 39 9.63 -10.49 3.53
CA GLU A 39 9.16 -11.02 4.80
C GLU A 39 8.44 -9.93 5.59
N ARG A 40 7.19 -10.21 6.01
CA ARG A 40 6.41 -9.26 6.80
C ARG A 40 7.15 -9.00 8.11
N LYS A 41 7.71 -7.80 8.26
CA LYS A 41 8.23 -7.37 9.56
C LYS A 41 7.07 -7.20 10.54
N PRO A 42 7.01 -7.98 11.63
CA PRO A 42 6.02 -7.76 12.67
C PRO A 42 6.28 -6.40 13.33
N PHE A 43 5.24 -5.80 13.89
CA PHE A 43 5.40 -4.57 14.66
C PHE A 43 6.19 -4.87 15.94
N SER A 44 7.18 -4.03 16.23
CA SER A 44 7.91 -4.09 17.49
C SER A 44 7.01 -3.62 18.64
N PRO A 45 7.26 -4.05 19.89
CA PRO A 45 6.55 -3.54 21.07
C PRO A 45 6.64 -2.02 21.21
N ASP A 46 7.71 -1.41 20.69
CA ASP A 46 7.95 0.03 20.70
C ASP A 46 7.19 0.80 19.60
N PHE A 47 6.41 0.10 18.76
CA PHE A 47 5.62 0.71 17.69
C PHE A 47 4.18 0.95 18.16
N PHE A 48 3.79 2.22 18.20
CA PHE A 48 2.44 2.63 18.47
C PHE A 48 1.63 2.74 17.18
N PHE A 49 0.43 2.19 17.17
CA PHE A 49 -0.52 2.26 16.07
C PHE A 49 -1.92 2.58 16.60
N ARG A 50 -2.57 3.58 16.01
CA ARG A 50 -3.98 3.87 16.24
C ARG A 50 -4.68 4.31 14.96
N GLN A 51 -5.79 3.65 14.64
CA GLN A 51 -6.71 4.10 13.62
C GLN A 51 -7.75 5.04 14.24
N LEU A 52 -8.04 6.12 13.54
CA LEU A 52 -9.05 7.12 13.89
C LEU A 52 -10.06 7.15 12.74
N PHE A 53 -11.34 7.30 13.09
CA PHE A 53 -12.42 7.35 12.11
C PHE A 53 -13.09 8.72 12.17
N ASP A 54 -13.41 9.27 11.00
CA ASP A 54 -14.29 10.40 10.83
C ASP A 54 -15.62 9.94 10.22
N GLY A 55 -16.72 10.16 10.93
CA GLY A 55 -18.03 9.66 10.53
C GLY A 55 -18.67 10.43 9.37
N GLU A 56 -18.32 11.70 9.19
CA GLU A 56 -18.92 12.54 8.15
C GLU A 56 -18.34 12.22 6.77
N SER A 57 -17.01 12.16 6.66
CA SER A 57 -16.33 11.79 5.41
C SER A 57 -16.17 10.27 5.23
N SER A 58 -16.46 9.47 6.26
CA SER A 58 -16.10 8.04 6.31
C SER A 58 -14.60 7.77 6.10
N THR A 59 -13.76 8.73 6.50
CA THR A 59 -12.31 8.66 6.35
C THR A 59 -11.66 7.95 7.54
N TYR A 60 -10.65 7.14 7.24
CA TYR A 60 -9.73 6.61 8.25
C TYR A 60 -8.43 7.39 8.23
N SER A 61 -8.05 7.93 9.38
CA SER A 61 -6.72 8.49 9.63
C SER A 61 -5.91 7.53 10.50
N TYR A 62 -4.59 7.53 10.34
CA TYR A 62 -3.71 6.62 11.08
C TYR A 62 -2.64 7.40 11.83
N LEU A 63 -2.61 7.26 13.16
CA LEU A 63 -1.56 7.79 14.02
C LEU A 63 -0.55 6.68 14.32
N LEU A 64 0.70 6.92 13.93
CA LEU A 64 1.82 6.01 14.15
C LEU A 64 2.86 6.73 15.01
N ALA A 65 3.47 6.04 15.96
CA ALA A 65 4.56 6.63 16.75
C ALA A 65 5.61 5.58 17.15
N ASP A 66 6.82 6.07 17.40
CA ASP A 66 7.86 5.32 18.08
C ASP A 66 7.85 5.68 19.57
N LEU A 67 7.59 4.67 20.42
CA LEU A 67 7.51 4.85 21.86
C LEU A 67 8.85 5.22 22.51
N LYS A 68 9.99 4.93 21.86
CA LYS A 68 11.31 5.28 22.40
C LYS A 68 11.63 6.75 22.21
N THR A 69 11.42 7.27 21.00
CA THR A 69 11.72 8.66 20.66
C THR A 69 10.56 9.61 20.97
N GLY A 70 9.34 9.08 21.06
CA GLY A 70 8.11 9.85 21.15
C GLY A 70 7.75 10.57 19.85
N GLU A 71 8.45 10.32 18.75
CA GLU A 71 8.13 10.92 17.46
C GLU A 71 6.93 10.21 16.81
N ALA A 72 6.01 11.00 16.25
CA ALA A 72 4.79 10.50 15.65
C ALA A 72 4.56 11.07 14.24
N VAL A 73 3.78 10.33 13.45
CA VAL A 73 3.25 10.76 12.17
C VAL A 73 1.76 10.47 12.11
N ILE A 74 1.01 11.31 11.39
CA ILE A 74 -0.39 11.05 11.09
C ILE A 74 -0.60 10.99 9.58
N ILE A 75 -1.38 9.99 9.15
CA ILE A 75 -1.71 9.74 7.74
C ILE A 75 -3.17 10.10 7.52
N ASP A 76 -3.43 10.82 6.42
CA ASP A 76 -4.75 11.28 5.96
C ASP A 76 -5.56 12.01 7.05
N PRO A 77 -5.01 13.08 7.66
CA PRO A 77 -5.75 13.84 8.65
C PRO A 77 -6.90 14.62 7.99
N VAL A 78 -8.06 14.65 8.66
CA VAL A 78 -9.25 15.42 8.25
C VAL A 78 -9.26 16.77 8.97
N LEU A 79 -9.61 17.86 8.27
CA LEU A 79 -9.57 19.23 8.80
C LEU A 79 -10.39 19.40 10.08
N GLU A 80 -11.62 18.91 10.06
CA GLU A 80 -12.59 18.99 11.16
C GLU A 80 -12.07 18.24 12.41
N GLN A 81 -11.24 17.22 12.19
CA GLN A 81 -10.65 16.39 13.24
C GLN A 81 -9.26 16.88 13.70
N ALA A 82 -8.67 17.88 13.04
CA ALA A 82 -7.29 18.31 13.33
C ALA A 82 -7.08 18.74 14.79
N LYS A 83 -8.08 19.35 15.43
CA LYS A 83 -8.02 19.70 16.87
C LYS A 83 -8.02 18.46 17.77
N ARG A 84 -8.91 17.49 17.48
CA ARG A 84 -8.97 16.19 18.18
C ARG A 84 -7.62 15.48 18.07
N ASP A 85 -7.06 15.45 16.87
CA ASP A 85 -5.82 14.73 16.58
C ASP A 85 -4.62 15.39 17.25
N ALA A 86 -4.52 16.72 17.23
CA ALA A 86 -3.48 17.47 17.94
C ALA A 86 -3.55 17.27 19.46
N GLN A 87 -4.77 17.28 20.02
CA GLN A 87 -4.98 17.02 21.44
C GLN A 87 -4.58 15.59 21.81
N LEU A 88 -4.98 14.62 21.01
CA LEU A 88 -4.61 13.21 21.22
C LEU A 88 -3.09 13.01 21.21
N VAL A 89 -2.39 13.58 20.23
CA VAL A 89 -0.92 13.53 20.17
C VAL A 89 -0.30 14.10 21.46
N LYS A 90 -0.82 15.24 21.93
CA LYS A 90 -0.34 15.90 23.15
C LYS A 90 -0.59 15.06 24.40
N GLU A 91 -1.78 14.47 24.54
CA GLU A 91 -2.16 13.62 25.67
C GLU A 91 -1.32 12.34 25.73
N LEU A 92 -0.97 11.78 24.57
CA LEU A 92 -0.09 10.63 24.46
C LEU A 92 1.40 10.98 24.67
N GLY A 93 1.75 12.26 24.81
CA GLY A 93 3.12 12.71 25.01
C GLY A 93 3.99 12.62 23.76
N PHE A 94 3.39 12.54 22.57
CA PHE A 94 4.12 12.44 21.31
C PHE A 94 4.42 13.81 20.70
N LYS A 95 5.48 13.85 19.89
CA LYS A 95 5.84 14.96 19.02
C LYS A 95 5.45 14.62 17.59
N LEU A 96 4.40 15.28 17.08
CA LEU A 96 4.00 15.10 15.68
C LEU A 96 5.04 15.72 14.74
N LYS A 97 5.70 14.89 13.93
CA LYS A 97 6.74 15.29 12.99
C LYS A 97 6.18 15.55 11.60
N TYR A 98 5.28 14.69 11.16
CA TYR A 98 4.71 14.72 9.81
C TYR A 98 3.20 14.49 9.82
N ALA A 99 2.50 15.28 9.00
CA ALA A 99 1.12 15.05 8.59
C ALA A 99 1.14 14.71 7.10
N ILE A 100 0.88 13.46 6.76
CA ILE A 100 1.09 12.87 5.44
C ILE A 100 -0.26 12.63 4.79
N ASN A 101 -0.43 13.05 3.54
CA ASN A 101 -1.59 12.67 2.74
C ASN A 101 -1.18 11.59 1.74
N THR A 102 -2.02 10.58 1.55
CA THR A 102 -1.82 9.51 0.58
C THR A 102 -2.11 9.97 -0.85
N HIS A 103 -3.05 10.89 -1.02
CA HIS A 103 -3.46 11.46 -2.30
C HIS A 103 -4.16 12.81 -2.09
N MET A 104 -4.62 13.42 -3.19
CA MET A 104 -5.51 14.57 -3.14
C MET A 104 -6.93 14.08 -2.90
N HIS A 105 -7.40 14.28 -1.67
CA HIS A 105 -8.73 13.87 -1.22
C HIS A 105 -9.81 14.70 -1.92
N ALA A 106 -10.87 14.03 -2.38
CA ALA A 106 -12.02 14.66 -3.05
C ALA A 106 -13.25 14.71 -2.13
N ASP A 107 -13.21 13.92 -1.08
CA ASP A 107 -14.25 13.60 -0.11
C ASP A 107 -14.12 14.44 1.18
N HIS A 108 -12.92 14.95 1.49
CA HIS A 108 -12.67 15.81 2.64
C HIS A 108 -11.54 16.81 2.41
N ILE A 109 -11.50 17.85 3.24
CA ILE A 109 -10.37 18.80 3.27
C ILE A 109 -9.30 18.24 4.22
N THR A 110 -8.05 18.18 3.76
CA THR A 110 -6.93 17.72 4.59
C THR A 110 -6.70 18.64 5.80
N GLY A 111 -6.57 18.04 6.97
CA GLY A 111 -6.19 18.70 8.21
C GLY A 111 -4.69 18.95 8.37
N SER A 112 -3.87 18.54 7.40
CA SER A 112 -2.40 18.64 7.49
C SER A 112 -1.90 20.09 7.64
N GLY A 113 -2.58 21.06 7.03
CA GLY A 113 -2.27 22.48 7.19
C GLY A 113 -2.54 22.98 8.62
N TRP A 114 -3.70 22.61 9.18
CA TRP A 114 -4.07 23.01 10.54
C TRP A 114 -3.22 22.33 11.61
N LEU A 115 -2.87 21.06 11.40
CA LEU A 115 -1.96 20.33 12.28
C LEU A 115 -0.56 20.95 12.29
N ARG A 116 -0.07 21.47 11.16
CA ARG A 116 1.19 22.22 11.12
C ARG A 116 1.13 23.45 12.02
N GLU A 117 0.04 24.20 12.00
CA GLU A 117 -0.14 25.39 12.83
C GLU A 117 -0.22 25.04 14.33
N LEU A 118 -0.92 23.96 14.68
CA LEU A 118 -1.11 23.55 16.07
C LEU A 118 0.12 22.87 16.70
N THR A 119 0.91 22.17 15.90
CA THR A 119 1.97 21.27 16.41
C THR A 119 3.37 21.59 15.91
N GLY A 120 3.50 22.39 14.84
CA GLY A 120 4.78 22.63 14.16
C GLY A 120 5.24 21.48 13.27
N CYS A 121 4.39 20.47 13.00
CA CYS A 121 4.72 19.36 12.12
C CYS A 121 4.87 19.77 10.65
N GLN A 122 5.51 18.94 9.82
CA GLN A 122 5.59 19.18 8.38
C GLN A 122 4.43 18.50 7.65
N SER A 123 3.80 19.22 6.72
CA SER A 123 2.79 18.63 5.83
C SER A 123 3.49 18.00 4.61
N VAL A 124 3.13 16.76 4.30
CA VAL A 124 3.70 15.97 3.20
C VAL A 124 2.59 15.54 2.25
N MET A 125 2.84 15.72 0.95
CA MET A 125 1.92 15.40 -0.12
C MET A 125 2.69 14.71 -1.25
N PRO A 126 2.14 13.67 -1.90
CA PRO A 126 2.75 13.11 -3.10
C PRO A 126 2.85 14.16 -4.22
N PRO A 127 3.85 14.06 -5.10
CA PRO A 127 3.93 14.93 -6.27
C PRO A 127 2.69 14.75 -7.14
N LEU A 128 2.19 15.85 -7.71
CA LEU A 128 1.16 15.79 -8.74
C LEU A 128 1.65 14.88 -9.87
N ALA A 129 0.79 13.97 -10.32
CA ALA A 129 1.10 13.11 -11.46
C ALA A 129 1.42 13.98 -12.67
N VAL A 130 2.71 14.12 -12.98
CA VAL A 130 3.15 14.85 -14.17
C VAL A 130 2.73 13.99 -15.35
N PRO A 131 1.94 14.51 -16.31
CA PRO A 131 1.63 13.76 -17.52
C PRO A 131 2.95 13.33 -18.15
N ARG A 132 3.13 12.04 -18.42
CA ARG A 132 4.26 11.60 -19.25
C ARG A 132 4.13 12.36 -20.56
N ARG A 133 5.04 13.30 -20.83
CA ARG A 133 5.18 13.86 -22.18
C ARG A 133 5.49 12.67 -23.07
N THR A 134 4.50 12.19 -23.81
CA THR A 134 4.74 11.37 -24.98
C THR A 134 5.52 12.26 -25.93
N ALA A 135 6.83 12.03 -26.03
CA ALA A 135 7.61 12.59 -27.12
C ALA A 135 6.94 12.14 -28.41
N THR A 136 6.40 13.11 -29.14
CA THR A 136 5.95 12.95 -30.54
C THR A 136 7.02 13.55 -31.43
#